data_AF-A0AAW5JVJ9-F1
#
_entry.id   AF-A0AAW5JVJ9-F1
#
_cell.length_a   1.000
_cell.length_b   1.000
_cell.length_c   1.000
_cell.angle_alpha   90.00
_cell.angle_beta   90.00
_cell.angle_gamma   90.00
#
_symmetry.space_group_name_H-M   'P 1'
#
loop_
_entity.id
_entity.type
_entity.pdbx_description
1 polymer ?
#
loop_
_entity_poly.entity_id
_entity_poly.type
_entity_poly.pdbx_seq_one_letter_code
_entity_poly.pdbx_strand_id
1 'polypeptide(L)'
;LSICDTEGKVLASTFTGAEEYESAILTFVDSPADSQVIQGYQFFKVFDEHQLEYILLAKGGSDDVYMVGKMAAFQIQNLLVAYKERFDKDNFIKNLLLD
;
A
#
# COMPACT_ATOMS: atom_id res chain seq x y z
N LEU A 1 7.17 9.33 -2.05
CA LEU A 1 6.24 8.29 -1.61
C LEU A 1 5.34 8.81 -0.50
N SER A 2 4.04 8.51 -0.56
CA SER A 2 3.08 8.77 0.52
C SER A 2 2.19 7.55 0.69
N ILE A 3 1.83 7.25 1.94
CA ILE A 3 0.91 6.18 2.31
C ILE A 3 -0.38 6.83 2.81
N CYS A 4 -1.50 6.35 2.30
CA CYS A 4 -2.84 6.78 2.67
C CYS A 4 -3.69 5.56 3.04
N ASP A 5 -4.69 5.77 3.89
CA ASP A 5 -5.73 4.76 4.11
C ASP A 5 -6.76 4.76 2.98
N THR A 6 -7.73 3.85 3.07
CA THR A 6 -8.83 3.70 2.10
C THR A 6 -9.85 4.83 2.14
N GLU A 7 -9.78 5.72 3.13
CA GLU A 7 -10.61 6.92 3.22
C GLU A 7 -9.91 8.15 2.60
N GLY A 8 -8.71 7.97 2.03
CA GLY A 8 -7.97 9.04 1.38
C GLY A 8 -7.09 9.87 2.32
N LYS A 9 -7.04 9.53 3.61
CA LYS A 9 -6.24 10.27 4.59
C LYS A 9 -4.78 9.86 4.52
N VAL A 10 -3.89 10.86 4.47
CA VAL A 10 -2.45 10.65 4.51
C VAL A 10 -2.00 10.19 5.89
N LEU A 11 -1.36 9.02 5.94
CA LEU A 11 -0.79 8.43 7.16
C LEU A 11 0.70 8.77 7.32
N ALA A 12 1.44 8.78 6.21
CA ALA A 12 2.85 9.14 6.17
C ALA A 12 3.22 9.69 4.78
N SER A 13 4.13 10.65 4.72
CA SER A 13 4.61 11.17 3.44
C SER A 13 6.06 11.64 3.48
N THR A 14 6.74 11.46 2.35
CA THR A 14 8.09 12.00 2.09
C THR A 14 8.05 13.29 1.25
N PHE A 15 6.86 13.76 0.89
CA PHE A 15 6.63 15.00 0.15
C PHE A 15 5.37 15.72 0.66
N THR A 16 5.28 17.02 0.44
CA THR A 16 4.12 17.84 0.82
C THR A 16 3.05 17.83 -0.26
N GLY A 17 1.77 18.00 0.12
CA GLY A 17 0.64 18.10 -0.81
C GLY A 17 0.05 16.76 -1.24
N ALA A 18 0.36 15.68 -0.51
CA ALA A 18 -0.31 14.39 -0.73
C ALA A 18 -1.81 14.47 -0.39
N GLU A 19 -2.20 15.36 0.52
CA GLU A 19 -3.60 15.58 0.92
C GLU A 19 -4.47 16.08 -0.25
N GLU A 20 -3.88 16.76 -1.24
CA GLU A 20 -4.60 17.28 -2.42
C GLU A 20 -5.17 16.17 -3.32
N TYR A 21 -4.69 14.94 -3.15
CA TYR A 21 -5.07 13.78 -3.96
C TYR A 21 -6.17 12.92 -3.31
N GLU A 22 -6.77 13.34 -2.19
CA GLU A 22 -7.82 12.59 -1.47
C GLU A 22 -8.93 12.08 -2.43
N SER A 23 -9.48 12.96 -3.27
CA SER A 23 -10.52 12.58 -4.23
C SER A 23 -10.03 11.55 -5.27
N ALA A 24 -8.78 11.66 -5.72
CA ALA A 24 -8.17 10.68 -6.63
C ALA A 24 -7.93 9.34 -5.94
N ILE A 25 -7.55 9.35 -4.66
CA ILE A 25 -7.38 8.15 -3.83
C ILE A 25 -8.72 7.43 -3.70
N LEU A 26 -9.78 8.13 -3.30
CA LEU A 26 -11.13 7.56 -3.18
C LEU A 26 -11.61 6.93 -4.49
N THR A 27 -11.40 7.62 -5.61
CA THR A 27 -11.74 7.08 -6.94
C THR A 27 -10.92 5.83 -7.27
N PHE A 28 -9.64 5.80 -6.88
CA PHE A 28 -8.76 4.66 -7.14
C PHE A 28 -9.04 3.45 -6.22
N VAL A 29 -9.50 3.67 -4.99
CA VAL A 29 -9.95 2.62 -4.08
C VAL A 29 -11.04 1.77 -4.76
N ASP A 30 -12.02 2.42 -5.39
CA ASP A 30 -13.13 1.74 -6.10
C ASP A 30 -12.73 1.16 -7.48
N SER A 31 -11.56 1.51 -7.99
CA SER A 31 -11.07 1.03 -9.30
C SER A 31 -10.72 -0.46 -9.27
N PRO A 32 -10.97 -1.24 -10.34
CA PRO A 32 -10.51 -2.62 -10.41
C PRO A 32 -8.99 -2.75 -10.64
N ALA A 33 -8.27 -1.64 -10.86
CA ALA A 33 -6.84 -1.66 -11.15
C ALA A 33 -5.98 -1.81 -9.87
N ASP A 34 -4.95 -2.65 -9.93
CA ASP A 34 -3.95 -2.77 -8.86
C ASP A 34 -3.01 -1.55 -8.79
N SER A 35 -2.82 -0.88 -9.92
CA SER A 35 -2.00 0.33 -10.04
C SER A 35 -2.50 1.23 -11.15
N GLN A 36 -2.41 2.55 -10.98
CA GLN A 36 -2.87 3.52 -11.97
C GLN A 36 -2.07 4.83 -11.93
N VAL A 37 -1.86 5.45 -13.09
CA VAL A 37 -1.30 6.82 -13.17
C VAL A 37 -2.44 7.83 -13.12
N ILE A 38 -2.40 8.74 -12.16
CA ILE A 38 -3.35 9.84 -12.02
C ILE A 38 -2.58 11.12 -11.76
N GLN A 39 -2.79 12.15 -12.58
CA GLN A 39 -2.19 13.49 -12.42
C GLN A 39 -0.66 13.48 -12.21
N GLY A 40 0.05 12.57 -12.87
CA GLY A 40 1.52 12.48 -12.78
C GLY A 40 2.04 11.76 -11.52
N TYR A 41 1.17 11.07 -10.79
CA TYR A 41 1.53 10.16 -9.70
C TYR A 41 1.13 8.73 -10.07
N GLN A 42 1.95 7.78 -9.64
CA GLN A 42 1.64 6.36 -9.67
C GLN A 42 0.95 5.97 -8.36
N PHE A 43 -0.23 5.38 -8.46
CA PHE A 43 -1.00 4.86 -7.34
C PHE A 43 -0.86 3.34 -7.32
N PHE A 44 -0.70 2.76 -6.13
CA PHE A 44 -0.62 1.32 -5.92
C PHE A 44 -1.52 0.91 -4.77
N LYS A 45 -2.26 -0.17 -4.97
CA LYS A 45 -3.00 -0.84 -3.90
C LYS A 45 -2.04 -1.71 -3.09
N VAL A 46 -2.10 -1.58 -1.77
CA VAL A 46 -1.39 -2.46 -0.83
C VAL A 46 -2.45 -3.29 -0.12
N PHE A 47 -2.46 -4.58 -0.44
CA PHE A 47 -3.41 -5.52 0.12
C PHE A 47 -2.80 -6.28 1.29
N ASP A 48 -3.62 -6.55 2.28
CA ASP A 48 -3.38 -7.56 3.30
C ASP A 48 -4.25 -8.78 2.95
N GLU A 49 -3.60 -9.83 2.45
CA GLU A 49 -4.24 -10.93 1.72
C GLU A 49 -5.12 -10.43 0.56
N HIS A 50 -6.42 -10.30 0.79
CA HIS A 50 -7.42 -9.84 -0.17
C HIS A 50 -8.07 -8.51 0.22
N GLN A 51 -7.78 -8.00 1.40
CA GLN A 51 -8.34 -6.75 1.90
C GLN A 51 -7.43 -5.59 1.51
N LEU A 52 -8.00 -4.56 0.88
CA LEU A 52 -7.25 -3.34 0.55
C LEU A 52 -7.03 -2.55 1.83
N GLU A 53 -5.77 -2.34 2.19
CA GLU A 53 -5.41 -1.73 3.48
C GLU A 53 -4.80 -0.35 3.32
N TYR A 54 -3.99 -0.14 2.28
CA TYR A 54 -3.40 1.16 1.99
C TYR A 54 -3.35 1.47 0.51
N ILE A 55 -3.24 2.76 0.22
CA ILE A 55 -2.85 3.29 -1.08
C ILE A 55 -1.45 3.92 -0.96
N LEU A 56 -0.53 3.48 -1.82
CA LEU A 56 0.79 4.09 -1.96
C LEU A 56 0.79 5.03 -3.18
N LEU A 57 1.21 6.28 -2.96
CA LEU A 57 1.43 7.27 -4.00
C LEU A 57 2.94 7.44 -4.23
N ALA A 58 3.37 7.29 -5.48
CA ALA A 58 4.70 7.63 -5.93
C ALA A 58 4.66 8.83 -6.88
N LYS A 59 5.51 9.82 -6.62
CA LYS A 59 5.57 11.06 -7.40
C LYS A 59 6.33 10.82 -8.70
N GLY A 60 5.72 11.14 -9.83
CA GLY A 60 6.24 10.90 -11.17
C GLY A 60 5.45 9.80 -11.87
N GLY A 61 5.28 9.93 -13.19
CA GLY A 61 4.52 8.99 -14.01
C GLY A 61 5.37 8.07 -14.89
N SER A 62 6.69 8.09 -14.74
CA SER A 62 7.62 7.30 -15.55
C SER A 62 7.72 5.84 -15.08
N ASP A 63 8.25 4.98 -15.95
CA ASP A 63 8.35 3.52 -15.71
C ASP A 63 9.31 3.16 -14.57
N ASP A 64 10.36 3.95 -14.36
CA ASP A 64 11.29 3.79 -13.23
C ASP A 64 10.59 4.08 -11.89
N VAL A 65 9.76 5.13 -11.84
CA VAL A 65 8.91 5.44 -10.68
C VAL A 65 7.87 4.34 -10.47
N TYR A 66 7.29 3.81 -11.56
CA TYR A 66 6.39 2.66 -11.47
C TYR A 66 7.08 1.46 -10.80
N MET A 67 8.27 1.10 -11.28
CA MET A 67 9.01 -0.06 -10.78
C MET A 67 9.38 0.11 -9.30
N VAL A 68 9.92 1.26 -8.91
CA VAL A 68 10.26 1.55 -7.50
C VAL A 68 9.01 1.59 -6.63
N GLY A 69 7.92 2.19 -7.11
CA GLY A 69 6.64 2.24 -6.40
C GLY A 69 6.05 0.85 -6.16
N LYS A 70 6.06 -0.01 -7.19
CA LYS A 70 5.61 -1.40 -7.08
C LYS A 70 6.46 -2.21 -6.09
N MET A 71 7.78 -2.02 -6.11
CA MET A 71 8.66 -2.64 -5.12
C MET A 71 8.34 -2.16 -3.71
N ALA A 72 8.14 -0.87 -3.50
CA ALA A 72 7.80 -0.32 -2.19
C ALA A 72 6.45 -0.85 -1.68
N ALA A 73 5.42 -0.92 -2.53
CA ALA A 73 4.12 -1.50 -2.19
C ALA A 73 4.26 -2.96 -1.73
N PHE A 74 5.04 -3.76 -2.47
CA PHE A 74 5.32 -5.15 -2.12
C PHE A 74 6.09 -5.30 -0.79
N GLN A 75 7.07 -4.43 -0.53
CA GLN A 75 7.80 -4.46 0.75
C GLN A 75 6.88 -4.13 1.93
N ILE A 76 5.94 -3.19 1.77
CA ILE A 76 4.96 -2.87 2.81
C ILE A 76 4.01 -4.04 3.04
N GLN A 77 3.52 -4.67 1.97
CA GLN A 77 2.68 -5.87 2.08
C GLN A 77 3.38 -6.99 2.88
N ASN A 78 4.66 -7.27 2.60
CA ASN A 78 5.40 -8.28 3.35
C ASN A 78 5.56 -7.92 4.84
N LEU A 79 5.72 -6.63 5.16
CA LEU A 79 5.79 -6.18 6.55
C LEU A 79 4.45 -6.36 7.27
N LEU A 80 3.31 -6.16 6.59
CA LEU A 80 1.98 -6.40 7.17
C LEU A 80 1.79 -7.88 7.54
N VAL A 81 2.10 -8.78 6.60
CA VAL A 81 2.05 -10.23 6.83
C VAL A 81 2.95 -10.61 8.00
N ALA A 82 4.22 -10.20 7.98
CA ALA A 82 5.18 -10.54 9.03
C ALA A 82 4.79 -9.98 10.41
N TYR A 83 4.15 -8.81 10.47
CA TYR A 83 3.70 -8.25 11.74
C TYR A 83 2.48 -8.98 12.30
N LYS A 84 1.53 -9.37 11.44
CA LYS A 84 0.37 -10.19 11.83
C LYS A 84 0.80 -11.56 12.39
N GLU A 85 1.71 -12.27 11.70
CA GLU A 85 2.25 -13.55 12.18
C GLU A 85 2.96 -13.43 13.53
N ARG A 86 3.70 -12.32 13.75
CA ARG A 86 4.35 -12.05 15.04
C ARG A 86 3.37 -11.69 16.15
N PHE A 87 2.21 -11.14 15.82
CA PHE A 87 1.17 -10.84 16.79
C PHE A 87 0.38 -12.10 17.15
N ASP A 88 0.16 -13.00 16.19
CA ASP A 88 -0.45 -14.32 16.38
C ASP A 88 0.54 -15.37 16.89
N LYS A 89 1.27 -15.02 17.97
CA LYS A 89 2.29 -15.89 18.58
C LYS A 89 1.77 -17.27 18.95
N ASP A 90 0.50 -17.37 19.35
CA ASP A 90 -0.09 -18.63 19.77
C ASP A 90 -0.31 -19.59 18.58
N ASN A 91 -0.71 -19.10 17.41
CA ASN A 91 -0.79 -19.93 16.20
C ASN A 91 0.59 -20.17 15.56
N PHE A 92 1.50 -19.20 15.61
CA PHE A 92 2.88 -19.38 15.15
C PHE A 92 3.58 -20.53 15.89
N ILE A 93 3.51 -20.56 17.22
CA ILE A 93 4.12 -21.62 18.04
C ILE A 93 3.41 -22.96 17.82
N LYS A 94 2.07 -22.98 17.66
CA LYS A 94 1.32 -24.21 17.38
C LYS A 94 1.71 -24.82 16.04
N ASN A 95 1.76 -24.03 14.97
CA ASN A 95 2.15 -24.52 13.64
C ASN A 95 3.60 -24.99 13.60
N LEU A 96 4.51 -24.35 14.35
CA LEU A 96 5.90 -24.78 14.46
C LEU A 96 6.10 -26.10 15.24
N LEU A 97 5.20 -26.42 16.18
CA LEU A 97 5.25 -27.66 16.97
C LEU A 97 4.47 -28.82 16.32
N LEU A 98 3.60 -28.50 15.35
CA LEU A 98 2.75 -29.46 14.64
C LEU A 98 3.38 -29.93 13.31
N ASP A 99 4.34 -29.18 12.75
CA ASP A 99 5.31 -29.66 11.77
C ASP A 99 6.51 -30.35 12.45
#